data_AF-A0A9E2ITI7-F1
#
_entry.id   AF-A0A9E2ITI7-F1
#
_cell.length_a   1.000
_cell.length_b   1.000
_cell.length_c   1.000
_cell.angle_alpha   90.00
_cell.angle_beta   90.00
_cell.angle_gamma   90.00
#
_symmetry.space_group_name_H-M   'P 1'
#
loop_
_entity.id
_entity.type
_entity.pdbx_description
1 polymer ?
#
loop_
_entity_poly.entity_id
_entity_poly.type
_entity_poly.pdbx_seq_one_letter_code
_entity_poly.pdbx_strand_id
1 'polypeptide(L)'
;GSASYDPDTIYSTYVGGLKDGRLDGQGRLQFRSGELFEGHFVAGRLEGKGLHVDTAGNRYEGGFIAGRPHGEGRLAETTGTIYTGSFANGLKHGEGTSQLAGGATYVSRWTMGLESGRPEVVADATLGGLLKAQSGGDAGKAEIAVAIEPRMTQRASDSGVMTYQHLVQDESIAIYPIDDRINGLWNGSGQISTDSWMFDNRDWDAPAYVEVGVRTRDGSKVKLDRLELAVANSEAYRKPMLATISHQGCTGFRPSFSIKNYGWGDVRDMKMTLQFATEKDDIPRSRAFSRVVGSFDEGIDVAIKDIFDEVGVETGRLAKARYTCPSREAVDVCRSQVFNDAGFGDIADYVEGNDQIYTNLAGTLDYKWADDSGTVYDASETFRVDIALAVIEYPIEAECGDLAPMAPEALRYQEVHLPVGKKDYSIDIPVRGNRSISSYIARMKLDAEPAMSSFHQFSVAAHFTDGSIRKSKPVNLYYVQPRLSKFQPGMEPPVCTLSSVGGC
;
A
#
# COMPACT_ATOMS: atom_id res chain seq x y z
N GLY A 1 34.84 -28.19 12.57
CA GLY A 1 34.19 -29.35 11.95
C GLY A 1 33.75 -30.32 13.03
N SER A 2 32.45 -30.39 13.30
CA SER A 2 31.69 -31.64 13.50
C SER A 2 30.19 -31.34 13.46
N ALA A 3 29.46 -32.21 12.77
CA ALA A 3 28.06 -32.65 12.91
C ALA A 3 26.95 -31.61 13.19
N SER A 4 25.97 -31.56 12.27
CA SER A 4 24.67 -30.89 12.31
C SER A 4 24.71 -29.38 12.60
N TYR A 5 25.13 -28.60 11.59
CA TYR A 5 24.64 -27.23 11.48
C TYR A 5 23.16 -27.34 11.08
N ASP A 6 22.27 -27.21 12.05
CA ASP A 6 20.83 -27.07 11.79
C ASP A 6 20.54 -25.58 11.61
N PRO A 7 20.22 -25.11 10.39
CA PRO A 7 19.89 -23.72 10.12
C PRO A 7 18.73 -23.21 11.00
N ASP A 8 17.84 -24.11 11.45
CA ASP A 8 16.73 -23.80 12.34
C ASP A 8 17.13 -23.59 13.80
N THR A 9 18.43 -23.63 14.11
CA THR A 9 18.99 -23.23 15.42
C THR A 9 19.62 -21.83 15.41
N ILE A 10 19.73 -21.18 14.24
CA ILE A 10 20.28 -19.81 14.12
C ILE A 10 19.27 -18.80 14.64
N TYR A 11 19.59 -18.14 15.75
CA TYR A 11 18.73 -17.11 16.34
C TYR A 11 18.89 -15.75 15.66
N SER A 12 20.10 -15.43 15.20
CA SER A 12 20.40 -14.18 14.49
C SER A 12 21.64 -14.32 13.61
N THR A 13 21.67 -13.60 12.49
CA THR A 13 22.81 -13.49 11.58
C THR A 13 23.33 -12.06 11.60
N TYR A 14 24.65 -11.89 11.66
CA TYR A 14 25.30 -10.58 11.54
C TYR A 14 26.31 -10.58 10.39
N VAL A 15 26.25 -9.54 9.56
CA VAL A 15 27.22 -9.26 8.50
C VAL A 15 27.84 -7.90 8.79
N GLY A 16 29.14 -7.87 9.13
CA GLY A 16 29.85 -6.64 9.46
C GLY A 16 31.15 -6.90 10.21
N GLY A 17 31.71 -5.83 10.77
CA GLY A 17 32.93 -5.89 11.58
C GLY A 17 32.69 -6.50 12.95
N LEU A 18 33.69 -7.24 13.45
CA LEU A 18 33.73 -7.72 14.82
C LEU A 18 34.98 -7.17 15.52
N LYS A 19 34.82 -6.75 16.77
CA LYS A 19 35.90 -6.36 17.67
C LYS A 19 35.67 -6.98 19.04
N ASP A 20 36.68 -7.66 19.57
CA ASP A 20 36.62 -8.35 20.87
C ASP A 20 35.41 -9.28 21.02
N GLY A 21 35.04 -9.96 19.92
CA GLY A 21 33.89 -10.89 19.88
C GLY A 21 32.52 -10.20 19.89
N ARG A 22 32.45 -8.88 19.67
CA ARG A 22 31.22 -8.09 19.61
C ARG A 22 31.06 -7.40 18.26
N LEU A 23 29.81 -7.10 17.90
CA LEU A 23 29.46 -6.32 16.70
C LEU A 23 30.10 -4.93 16.81
N ASP A 24 30.92 -4.55 15.83
CA ASP A 24 31.67 -3.30 15.88
C ASP A 24 31.94 -2.77 14.46
N GLY A 25 31.63 -1.50 14.23
CA GLY A 25 31.68 -0.90 12.90
C GLY A 25 30.34 -1.00 12.15
N GLN A 26 30.37 -0.73 10.85
CA GLN A 26 29.18 -0.87 10.01
C GLN A 26 28.78 -2.34 9.89
N GLY A 27 27.49 -2.61 10.01
CA GLY A 27 26.97 -3.94 9.80
C GLY A 27 25.46 -4.03 9.77
N ARG A 28 25.00 -5.26 9.61
CA ARG A 28 23.60 -5.63 9.51
C ARG A 28 23.35 -6.83 10.42
N LEU A 29 22.54 -6.65 11.45
CA LEU A 29 22.09 -7.69 12.39
C LEU A 29 20.64 -8.05 12.08
N GLN A 30 20.38 -9.32 11.88
CA GLN A 30 19.08 -9.85 11.54
C GLN A 30 18.70 -10.97 12.49
N PHE A 31 17.56 -10.87 13.16
CA PHE A 31 17.01 -11.92 14.03
C PHE A 31 16.10 -12.86 13.25
N ARG A 32 15.91 -14.09 13.74
CA ARG A 32 14.92 -15.03 13.18
C ARG A 32 13.49 -14.48 13.15
N SER A 33 13.17 -13.58 14.08
CA SER A 33 11.81 -13.09 14.35
C SER A 33 11.22 -12.14 13.30
N GLY A 34 11.98 -11.67 12.32
CA GLY A 34 11.58 -10.53 11.48
C GLY A 34 12.48 -9.31 11.65
N GLU A 35 13.04 -9.16 12.85
CA GLU A 35 13.67 -7.91 13.27
C GLU A 35 15.06 -7.69 12.64
N LEU A 36 15.24 -6.53 12.00
CA LEU A 36 16.46 -6.12 11.30
C LEU A 36 17.03 -4.83 11.91
N PHE A 37 18.34 -4.80 12.10
CA PHE A 37 19.10 -3.60 12.45
C PHE A 37 20.25 -3.39 11.47
N GLU A 38 20.37 -2.19 10.91
CA GLU A 38 21.45 -1.84 10.00
C GLU A 38 22.05 -0.47 10.38
N GLY A 39 23.38 -0.38 10.42
CA GLY A 39 24.10 0.84 10.73
C GLY A 39 25.37 0.59 11.53
N HIS A 40 25.77 1.57 12.33
CA HIS A 40 27.04 1.53 13.06
C HIS A 40 26.87 0.88 14.43
N PHE A 41 27.58 -0.23 14.67
CA PHE A 41 27.60 -0.94 15.93
C PHE A 41 28.82 -0.53 16.77
N VAL A 42 28.62 -0.36 18.07
CA VAL A 42 29.69 -0.15 19.05
C VAL A 42 29.49 -1.15 20.19
N ALA A 43 30.47 -2.04 20.39
CA ALA A 43 30.42 -3.08 21.42
C ALA A 43 29.10 -3.87 21.47
N GLY A 44 28.55 -4.21 20.29
CA GLY A 44 27.34 -5.02 20.15
C GLY A 44 26.03 -4.25 20.07
N ARG A 45 26.04 -2.91 20.17
CA ARG A 45 24.83 -2.09 20.14
C ARG A 45 24.82 -1.14 18.96
N LEU A 46 23.67 -0.96 18.33
CA LEU A 46 23.49 0.04 17.28
C LEU A 46 23.55 1.44 17.91
N GLU A 47 24.37 2.31 17.34
CA GLU A 47 24.64 3.66 17.82
C GLU A 47 24.64 4.65 16.65
N GLY A 48 24.18 5.88 16.88
CA GLY A 48 24.16 6.91 15.85
C GLY A 48 23.07 6.64 14.80
N LYS A 49 23.34 6.90 13.52
CA LYS A 49 22.33 6.73 12.48
C LYS A 49 22.20 5.26 12.08
N GLY A 50 20.97 4.80 11.91
CA GLY A 50 20.69 3.45 11.42
C GLY A 50 19.27 3.27 10.92
N LEU A 51 18.97 2.01 10.64
CA LEU A 51 17.70 1.49 10.21
C LEU A 51 17.30 0.36 11.16
N HIS A 52 16.04 0.37 11.61
CA HIS A 52 15.41 -0.74 12.32
C HIS A 52 14.12 -1.11 11.63
N VAL A 53 13.93 -2.39 11.33
CA VAL A 53 12.65 -2.96 10.89
C VAL A 53 12.18 -3.90 11.99
N ASP A 54 10.99 -3.66 12.52
CA ASP A 54 10.41 -4.52 13.54
C ASP A 54 9.76 -5.78 12.94
N THR A 55 9.30 -6.69 13.80
CA THR A 55 8.69 -7.95 13.37
C THR A 55 7.33 -7.77 12.67
N ALA A 56 6.72 -6.58 12.76
CA ALA A 56 5.49 -6.24 12.04
C ALA A 56 5.77 -5.58 10.69
N GLY A 57 7.04 -5.36 10.34
CA GLY A 57 7.47 -4.70 9.10
C GLY A 57 7.54 -3.18 9.19
N ASN A 58 7.31 -2.57 10.36
CA ASN A 58 7.44 -1.12 10.51
C ASN A 58 8.91 -0.72 10.44
N ARG A 59 9.18 0.40 9.76
CA ARG A 59 10.53 0.80 9.38
C ARG A 59 10.91 2.13 10.00
N TYR A 60 11.86 2.11 10.92
CA TYR A 60 12.44 3.29 11.55
C TYR A 60 13.81 3.63 10.93
N GLU A 61 13.97 4.88 10.48
CA GLU A 61 15.25 5.46 10.08
C GLU A 61 15.56 6.65 10.99
N GLY A 62 16.69 6.65 11.67
CA GLY A 62 17.03 7.76 12.56
C GLY A 62 18.19 7.47 13.49
N GLY A 63 18.20 8.20 14.59
CA GLY A 63 19.20 8.04 15.65
C GLY A 63 18.94 6.82 16.54
N PHE A 64 20.02 6.23 17.03
CA PHE A 64 20.03 5.14 17.99
C PHE A 64 20.96 5.48 19.14
N ILE A 65 20.53 5.14 20.35
CA ILE A 65 21.38 5.08 21.54
C ILE A 65 21.19 3.70 22.17
N ALA A 66 22.29 2.99 22.39
CA ALA A 66 22.31 1.69 23.04
C ALA A 66 21.36 0.66 22.42
N GLY A 67 21.21 0.68 21.08
CA GLY A 67 20.36 -0.22 20.31
C GLY A 67 18.88 0.19 20.24
N ARG A 68 18.51 1.38 20.72
CA ARG A 68 17.10 1.85 20.72
C ARG A 68 16.95 3.14 19.91
N PRO A 69 15.86 3.28 19.12
CA PRO A 69 15.49 4.55 18.51
C PRO A 69 15.54 5.71 19.51
N HIS A 70 16.27 6.75 19.15
CA HIS A 70 16.53 7.91 20.01
C HIS A 70 16.88 9.15 19.20
N GLY A 71 16.37 10.31 19.62
CA GLY A 71 16.53 11.57 18.89
C GLY A 71 15.58 11.64 17.69
N GLU A 72 15.93 12.41 16.67
CA GLU A 72 15.09 12.55 15.48
C GLU A 72 15.10 11.29 14.61
N GLY A 73 13.93 10.92 14.10
CA GLY A 73 13.80 9.85 13.13
C GLY A 73 12.46 9.84 12.41
N ARG A 74 12.36 8.89 11.48
CA ARG A 74 11.20 8.67 10.62
C ARG A 74 10.76 7.22 10.77
N LEU A 75 9.53 6.99 11.20
CA LEU A 75 8.89 5.68 11.33
C LEU A 75 7.81 5.55 10.26
N ALA A 76 7.97 4.62 9.34
CA ALA A 76 6.95 4.20 8.39
C ALA A 76 6.26 2.95 8.91
N GLU A 77 4.97 3.06 9.22
CA GLU A 77 4.14 1.97 9.71
C GLU A 77 3.49 1.25 8.52
N THR A 78 3.33 -0.07 8.60
CA THR A 78 2.75 -0.88 7.51
C THR A 78 1.31 -0.51 7.15
N THR A 79 0.63 0.21 8.04
CA THR A 79 -0.70 0.81 7.83
C THR A 79 -0.71 2.01 6.87
N GLY A 80 0.45 2.45 6.39
CA GLY A 80 0.59 3.64 5.55
C GLY A 80 0.93 4.90 6.32
N THR A 81 0.87 4.92 7.66
CA THR A 81 1.19 6.13 8.42
C THR A 81 2.71 6.34 8.52
N ILE A 82 3.18 7.56 8.28
CA ILE A 82 4.59 7.94 8.42
C ILE A 82 4.70 8.99 9.51
N TYR A 83 5.40 8.70 10.59
CA TYR A 83 5.72 9.66 11.64
C TYR A 83 7.14 10.17 11.48
N THR A 84 7.34 11.49 11.55
CA THR A 84 8.66 12.14 11.60
C THR A 84 8.74 13.04 12.83
N GLY A 85 9.69 12.77 13.72
CA GLY A 85 9.86 13.55 14.95
C GLY A 85 10.81 12.88 15.93
N SER A 86 10.73 13.26 17.21
CA SER A 86 11.65 12.76 18.21
C SER A 86 11.26 11.39 18.78
N PHE A 87 12.27 10.65 19.21
CA PHE A 87 12.16 9.33 19.84
C PHE A 87 12.95 9.30 21.13
N ALA A 88 12.44 8.59 22.13
CA ALA A 88 13.13 8.35 23.38
C ALA A 88 12.92 6.91 23.83
N ASN A 89 14.03 6.20 24.08
CA ASN A 89 14.06 4.80 24.55
C ASN A 89 13.28 3.82 23.67
N GLY A 90 13.25 4.06 22.35
CA GLY A 90 12.56 3.23 21.38
C GLY A 90 11.11 3.61 21.12
N LEU A 91 10.60 4.69 21.74
CA LEU A 91 9.21 5.11 21.60
C LEU A 91 9.13 6.53 21.03
N LYS A 92 8.08 6.81 20.25
CA LYS A 92 7.72 8.18 19.80
C LYS A 92 7.63 9.10 21.03
N HIS A 93 8.25 10.27 20.98
CA HIS A 93 8.32 11.20 22.10
C HIS A 93 8.42 12.65 21.62
N GLY A 94 7.85 13.60 22.36
CA GLY A 94 7.88 15.01 21.97
C GLY A 94 6.89 15.32 20.85
N GLU A 95 7.15 16.40 20.12
CA GLU A 95 6.33 16.80 18.98
C GLU A 95 6.85 16.15 17.70
N GLY A 96 5.95 15.73 16.82
CA GLY A 96 6.30 15.27 15.49
C GLY A 96 5.14 15.43 14.51
N THR A 97 5.41 15.13 13.25
CA THR A 97 4.44 15.21 12.18
C THR A 97 4.07 13.80 11.75
N SER A 98 2.79 13.47 11.86
CA SER A 98 2.21 12.24 11.32
C SER A 98 1.66 12.55 9.92
N GLN A 99 2.08 11.80 8.92
CA GLN A 99 1.56 11.81 7.57
C GLN A 99 0.71 10.55 7.36
N LEU A 100 -0.55 10.76 6.96
CA LEU A 100 -1.50 9.71 6.63
C LEU A 100 -1.37 9.29 5.17
N ALA A 101 -2.09 8.23 4.80
CA ALA A 101 -2.34 7.90 3.41
C ALA A 101 -2.86 9.14 2.66
N GLY A 102 -2.20 9.46 1.55
CA GLY A 102 -2.57 10.64 0.76
C GLY A 102 -1.98 11.97 1.22
N GLY A 103 -0.89 11.95 1.98
CA GLY A 103 -0.09 13.14 2.25
C GLY A 103 -0.69 14.11 3.27
N ALA A 104 -1.90 13.87 3.76
CA ALA A 104 -2.49 14.65 4.85
C ALA A 104 -1.60 14.55 6.10
N THR A 105 -1.14 15.69 6.61
CA THR A 105 -0.26 15.74 7.77
C THR A 105 -0.94 16.39 8.96
N TYR A 106 -0.60 15.94 10.17
CA TYR A 106 -0.96 16.64 11.41
C TYR A 106 0.20 16.59 12.40
N VAL A 107 0.28 17.62 13.23
CA VAL A 107 1.19 17.64 14.37
C VAL A 107 0.60 16.76 15.46
N SER A 108 1.40 15.81 15.96
CA SER A 108 1.06 14.92 17.06
C SER A 108 2.08 15.09 18.19
N ARG A 109 1.61 15.06 19.44
CA ARG A 109 2.48 15.11 20.61
C ARG A 109 2.49 13.77 21.31
N TRP A 110 3.67 13.21 21.48
CA TRP A 110 3.87 11.89 22.05
C TRP A 110 4.55 11.96 23.41
N THR A 111 4.08 11.17 24.35
CA THR A 111 4.77 10.95 25.63
C THR A 111 5.03 9.46 25.78
N MET A 112 6.24 9.02 25.43
CA MET A 112 6.66 7.62 25.57
C MET A 112 5.71 6.65 24.86
N GLY A 113 5.44 6.89 23.58
CA GLY A 113 4.56 6.06 22.76
C GLY A 113 3.07 6.29 22.96
N LEU A 114 2.66 7.17 23.88
CA LEU A 114 1.27 7.59 24.02
C LEU A 114 1.03 8.88 23.24
N GLU A 115 0.14 8.81 22.26
CA GLU A 115 -0.26 9.96 21.46
C GLU A 115 -1.21 10.88 22.23
N SER A 116 -1.02 12.19 22.08
CA SER A 116 -1.89 13.25 22.55
C SER A 116 -2.00 14.32 21.47
N GLY A 117 -3.17 14.95 21.35
CA GLY A 117 -3.39 15.98 20.34
C GLY A 117 -3.65 15.47 18.92
N ARG A 118 -3.93 14.17 18.74
CA ARG A 118 -4.48 13.66 17.47
C ARG A 118 -5.78 14.40 17.16
N PRO A 119 -5.94 15.02 15.98
CA PRO A 119 -7.19 15.67 15.62
C PRO A 119 -8.34 14.65 15.61
N GLU A 120 -9.52 15.06 16.06
CA GLU A 120 -10.65 14.17 16.23
C GLU A 120 -11.20 13.72 14.86
N VAL A 121 -11.37 12.40 14.68
CA VAL A 121 -12.16 11.86 13.57
C VAL A 121 -13.61 12.02 13.97
N VAL A 122 -14.18 13.19 13.67
CA VAL A 122 -15.56 13.47 14.04
C VAL A 122 -16.49 12.91 12.97
N ALA A 123 -17.43 12.03 13.34
CA ALA A 123 -18.44 11.54 12.39
C ALA A 123 -19.52 12.58 12.04
N ASP A 124 -19.62 13.67 12.81
CA ASP A 124 -20.64 14.69 12.67
C ASP A 124 -20.14 15.83 11.76
N ALA A 125 -20.77 15.96 10.59
CA ALA A 125 -20.51 17.03 9.64
C ALA A 125 -20.55 18.41 10.33
N THR A 126 -21.44 18.63 11.30
CA THR A 126 -21.63 19.93 11.96
C THR A 126 -20.40 20.46 12.69
N LEU A 127 -19.46 19.59 13.09
CA LEU A 127 -18.20 19.98 13.74
C LEU A 127 -17.09 20.34 12.75
N GLY A 128 -17.19 19.94 11.48
CA GLY A 128 -16.22 20.28 10.42
C GLY A 128 -16.20 21.77 10.03
N GLY A 129 -17.14 22.58 10.52
CA GLY A 129 -17.42 23.93 10.02
C GLY A 129 -16.98 25.13 10.86
N LEU A 130 -16.16 24.94 11.89
CA LEU A 130 -15.76 26.03 12.80
C LEU A 130 -14.60 26.88 12.25
N LEU A 131 -14.77 27.52 11.10
CA LEU A 131 -13.97 28.71 10.77
C LEU A 131 -14.54 29.91 11.51
N LYS A 132 -13.68 30.83 11.99
CA LYS A 132 -14.14 32.16 12.46
C LYS A 132 -15.01 32.82 11.38
N ALA A 133 -16.05 33.55 11.79
CA ALA A 133 -17.01 34.15 10.86
C ALA A 133 -16.28 35.03 9.83
N GLN A 134 -16.37 34.66 8.55
CA GLN A 134 -15.97 35.53 7.46
C GLN A 134 -17.10 36.55 7.27
N SER A 135 -16.93 37.71 7.90
CA SER A 135 -17.65 39.00 7.74
C SER A 135 -19.11 39.02 7.26
N GLY A 136 -19.98 39.67 8.06
CA GLY A 136 -21.13 40.52 7.65
C GLY A 136 -22.26 39.94 6.78
N GLY A 137 -23.51 40.20 7.14
CA GLY A 137 -24.68 39.73 6.37
C GLY A 137 -25.10 38.31 6.73
N ASP A 138 -25.72 37.61 5.78
CA ASP A 138 -26.21 36.23 5.94
C ASP A 138 -25.07 35.20 6.07
N ALA A 139 -23.92 35.43 5.40
CA ALA A 139 -22.73 34.60 5.56
C ALA A 139 -22.21 34.54 7.01
N GLY A 140 -22.34 35.65 7.75
CA GLY A 140 -21.93 35.72 9.15
C GLY A 140 -22.78 34.86 10.10
N LYS A 141 -23.96 34.42 9.66
CA LYS A 141 -24.86 33.54 10.42
C LYS A 141 -24.64 32.07 10.08
N ALA A 142 -24.03 31.79 8.94
CA ALA A 142 -23.90 30.45 8.37
C ALA A 142 -22.54 29.78 8.64
N GLU A 143 -22.58 28.46 8.81
CA GLU A 143 -21.43 27.57 8.91
C GLU A 143 -21.54 26.50 7.83
N ILE A 144 -20.38 26.10 7.31
CA ILE A 144 -20.30 25.08 6.26
C ILE A 144 -19.48 23.91 6.79
N ALA A 145 -20.13 22.76 6.81
CA ALA A 145 -19.65 21.46 7.20
C ALA A 145 -19.30 20.64 5.95
N VAL A 146 -18.18 19.92 5.97
CA VAL A 146 -17.85 18.92 4.94
C VAL A 146 -17.37 17.65 5.65
N ALA A 147 -17.98 16.51 5.32
CA ALA A 147 -17.66 15.23 5.94
C ALA A 147 -17.94 14.06 4.98
N ILE A 148 -17.34 12.89 5.23
CA ILE A 148 -17.72 11.65 4.55
C ILE A 148 -19.11 11.18 5.05
N GLU A 149 -19.97 10.71 4.14
CA GLU A 149 -21.28 10.12 4.47
C GLU A 149 -21.10 8.70 5.07
N PRO A 150 -21.32 8.50 6.38
CA PRO A 150 -20.95 7.27 7.08
C PRO A 150 -21.78 6.05 6.65
N ARG A 151 -23.02 6.25 6.18
CA ARG A 151 -23.88 5.14 5.71
C ARG A 151 -23.32 4.46 4.46
N MET A 152 -22.66 5.23 3.58
CA MET A 152 -22.03 4.68 2.39
C MET A 152 -20.73 3.99 2.74
N THR A 153 -19.95 4.52 3.69
CA THR A 153 -18.75 3.86 4.21
C THR A 153 -19.08 2.47 4.75
N GLN A 154 -20.14 2.31 5.54
CA GLN A 154 -20.55 1.00 6.06
C GLN A 154 -20.95 0.03 4.94
N ARG A 155 -21.81 0.46 4.01
CA ARG A 155 -22.27 -0.41 2.89
C ARG A 155 -21.15 -0.81 1.93
N ALA A 156 -20.25 0.13 1.61
CA ALA A 156 -19.10 -0.14 0.75
C ALA A 156 -18.11 -1.10 1.44
N SER A 157 -17.89 -0.96 2.75
CA SER A 157 -17.09 -1.90 3.55
C SER A 157 -17.65 -3.33 3.47
N ASP A 158 -18.96 -3.52 3.61
CA ASP A 158 -19.61 -4.83 3.51
C ASP A 158 -19.50 -5.48 2.12
N SER A 159 -19.23 -4.65 1.09
CA SER A 159 -19.13 -5.06 -0.32
C SER A 159 -17.68 -5.19 -0.81
N GLY A 160 -16.68 -4.98 0.05
CA GLY A 160 -15.26 -4.96 -0.34
C GLY A 160 -14.86 -3.74 -1.20
N VAL A 161 -15.73 -2.74 -1.33
CA VAL A 161 -15.47 -1.49 -2.06
C VAL A 161 -14.62 -0.58 -1.19
N MET A 162 -13.72 0.19 -1.82
CA MET A 162 -12.86 1.11 -1.08
C MET A 162 -13.68 2.20 -0.41
N THR A 163 -13.30 2.53 0.81
CA THR A 163 -14.03 3.43 1.70
C THR A 163 -13.12 4.55 2.15
N TYR A 164 -13.72 5.71 2.42
CA TYR A 164 -13.03 6.91 2.84
C TYR A 164 -13.42 7.28 4.27
N GLN A 165 -12.53 7.97 4.96
CA GLN A 165 -12.82 8.70 6.18
C GLN A 165 -12.32 10.14 6.06
N HIS A 166 -12.63 10.96 7.06
CA HIS A 166 -12.15 12.32 7.13
C HIS A 166 -11.54 12.65 8.48
N LEU A 167 -10.55 13.53 8.48
CA LEU A 167 -9.90 14.09 9.65
C LEU A 167 -10.10 15.59 9.66
N VAL A 168 -10.78 16.11 10.68
CA VAL A 168 -10.98 17.55 10.85
C VAL A 168 -9.81 18.13 11.63
N GLN A 169 -9.10 19.08 11.04
CA GLN A 169 -8.00 19.82 11.63
C GLN A 169 -8.42 21.26 11.88
N ASP A 170 -7.60 22.04 12.59
CA ASP A 170 -7.93 23.44 12.91
C ASP A 170 -8.19 24.27 11.65
N GLU A 171 -7.34 24.14 10.63
CA GLU A 171 -7.37 24.93 9.40
C GLU A 171 -7.87 24.16 8.17
N SER A 172 -8.00 22.83 8.23
CA SER A 172 -8.31 21.98 7.06
C SER A 172 -9.11 20.73 7.41
N ILE A 173 -9.61 20.05 6.38
CA ILE A 173 -10.21 18.72 6.46
C ILE A 173 -9.43 17.82 5.51
N ALA A 174 -8.96 16.67 5.97
CA ALA A 174 -8.36 15.67 5.10
C ALA A 174 -9.38 14.55 4.84
N ILE A 175 -9.50 14.07 3.60
CA ILE A 175 -10.30 12.93 3.21
C ILE A 175 -9.39 11.91 2.55
N TYR A 176 -9.38 10.67 3.04
CA TYR A 176 -8.44 9.63 2.63
C TYR A 176 -9.04 8.23 2.82
N PRO A 177 -8.57 7.22 2.06
CA PRO A 177 -9.07 5.85 2.17
C PRO A 177 -8.67 5.18 3.48
N ILE A 178 -9.48 4.20 3.93
CA ILE A 178 -9.30 3.50 5.22
C ILE A 178 -8.74 2.08 5.09
N ASP A 179 -8.38 1.66 3.89
CA ASP A 179 -7.82 0.33 3.63
C ASP A 179 -6.30 0.36 3.90
N ASP A 180 -5.88 -0.09 5.07
CA ASP A 180 -4.47 -0.08 5.53
C ASP A 180 -3.52 -0.78 4.56
N ARG A 181 -3.98 -1.82 3.86
CA ARG A 181 -3.15 -2.57 2.89
C ARG A 181 -2.87 -1.72 1.66
N ILE A 182 -3.93 -1.09 1.13
CA ILE A 182 -3.84 -0.14 0.03
C ILE A 182 -2.97 1.04 0.45
N ASN A 183 -3.24 1.65 1.61
CA ASN A 183 -2.51 2.77 2.16
C ASN A 183 -1.01 2.47 2.34
N GLY A 184 -0.68 1.29 2.86
CA GLY A 184 0.68 0.79 3.00
C GLY A 184 1.43 0.75 1.67
N LEU A 185 0.82 0.14 0.64
CA LEU A 185 1.38 0.07 -0.71
C LEU A 185 1.52 1.47 -1.34
N TRP A 186 0.50 2.31 -1.24
CA TRP A 186 0.52 3.67 -1.81
C TRP A 186 1.55 4.57 -1.15
N ASN A 187 1.73 4.49 0.17
CA ASN A 187 2.77 5.25 0.87
C ASN A 187 4.14 4.56 0.82
N GLY A 188 4.25 3.32 0.32
CA GLY A 188 5.51 2.58 0.16
C GLY A 188 6.09 2.10 1.49
N SER A 189 5.18 1.82 2.42
CA SER A 189 5.45 1.32 3.77
C SER A 189 4.97 -0.11 3.94
N GLY A 190 4.13 -0.60 3.03
CA GLY A 190 3.71 -1.99 2.94
C GLY A 190 4.72 -2.85 2.18
N GLN A 191 4.47 -4.15 2.20
CA GLN A 191 5.21 -5.14 1.42
C GLN A 191 4.49 -5.40 0.10
N ILE A 192 5.23 -5.35 -1.01
CA ILE A 192 4.76 -5.76 -2.33
C ILE A 192 4.62 -7.28 -2.35
N SER A 193 3.50 -7.80 -2.81
CA SER A 193 3.26 -9.26 -2.86
C SER A 193 2.53 -9.69 -4.13
N THR A 194 2.24 -10.99 -4.21
CA THR A 194 1.58 -11.65 -5.34
C THR A 194 0.06 -11.47 -5.40
N ASP A 195 -0.49 -10.63 -4.53
CA ASP A 195 -1.93 -10.32 -4.45
C ASP A 195 -2.39 -9.33 -5.54
N SER A 196 -2.10 -9.61 -6.82
CA SER A 196 -2.59 -8.80 -7.94
C SER A 196 -4.11 -8.84 -8.10
N TRP A 197 -4.76 -9.88 -7.53
CA TRP A 197 -6.22 -10.04 -7.52
C TRP A 197 -6.95 -8.82 -6.95
N MET A 198 -6.34 -8.15 -5.95
CA MET A 198 -6.89 -6.93 -5.36
C MET A 198 -7.01 -5.81 -6.39
N PHE A 199 -6.11 -5.74 -7.37
CA PHE A 199 -6.10 -4.72 -8.40
C PHE A 199 -6.87 -5.13 -9.65
N ASP A 200 -6.74 -6.39 -10.06
CA ASP A 200 -7.32 -6.88 -11.31
C ASP A 200 -8.81 -7.23 -11.18
N ASN A 201 -9.30 -7.65 -10.00
CA ASN A 201 -10.66 -8.17 -9.81
C ASN A 201 -11.56 -7.32 -8.87
N ARG A 202 -11.08 -6.17 -8.39
CA ARG A 202 -11.87 -5.25 -7.55
C ARG A 202 -12.59 -4.23 -8.42
N ASP A 203 -13.83 -3.91 -8.06
CA ASP A 203 -14.51 -2.75 -8.63
C ASP A 203 -13.87 -1.47 -8.08
N TRP A 204 -13.13 -0.78 -8.94
CA TRP A 204 -12.46 0.47 -8.62
C TRP A 204 -13.33 1.70 -8.88
N ASP A 205 -14.61 1.58 -9.28
CA ASP A 205 -15.57 2.71 -9.18
C ASP A 205 -15.90 2.98 -7.70
N ALA A 206 -14.91 3.48 -6.96
CA ALA A 206 -14.97 3.77 -5.53
C ALA A 206 -14.95 5.28 -5.28
N PRO A 207 -16.06 5.98 -5.55
CA PRO A 207 -16.15 7.42 -5.33
C PRO A 207 -16.09 7.79 -3.85
N ALA A 208 -15.63 9.01 -3.56
CA ALA A 208 -15.76 9.59 -2.24
C ALA A 208 -17.16 10.21 -2.08
N TYR A 209 -17.98 9.62 -1.19
CA TYR A 209 -19.30 10.16 -0.85
C TYR A 209 -19.16 11.24 0.23
N VAL A 210 -19.41 12.49 -0.16
CA VAL A 210 -19.24 13.66 0.70
C VAL A 210 -20.58 14.32 0.99
N GLU A 211 -20.84 14.60 2.26
CA GLU A 211 -21.95 15.44 2.72
C GLU A 211 -21.45 16.86 2.98
N VAL A 212 -22.18 17.84 2.44
CA VAL A 212 -21.96 19.28 2.63
C VAL A 212 -23.16 19.86 3.34
N GLY A 213 -22.97 20.30 4.58
CA GLY A 213 -24.01 20.93 5.39
C GLY A 213 -23.82 22.45 5.44
N VAL A 214 -24.85 23.22 5.13
CA VAL A 214 -24.89 24.67 5.39
C VAL A 214 -25.95 24.93 6.46
N ARG A 215 -25.54 25.43 7.62
CA ARG A 215 -26.45 25.66 8.76
C ARG A 215 -26.25 27.05 9.36
N THR A 216 -27.34 27.65 9.83
CA THR A 216 -27.28 28.88 10.62
C THR A 216 -27.06 28.58 12.10
N ARG A 217 -26.21 29.35 12.78
CA ARG A 217 -25.92 29.17 14.21
C ARG A 217 -27.10 29.48 15.13
N ASP A 218 -27.92 30.45 14.74
CA ASP A 218 -29.02 31.01 15.53
C ASP A 218 -30.40 30.50 15.07
N GLY A 219 -30.44 29.58 14.10
CA GLY A 219 -31.66 29.07 13.49
C GLY A 219 -32.40 30.06 12.58
N SER A 220 -31.81 31.23 12.31
CA SER A 220 -32.37 32.21 11.39
C SER A 220 -32.45 31.66 9.96
N LYS A 221 -33.31 32.24 9.13
CA LYS A 221 -33.37 31.89 7.71
C LYS A 221 -32.49 32.85 6.91
N VAL A 222 -31.57 32.28 6.15
CA VAL A 222 -30.72 32.98 5.17
C VAL A 222 -31.12 32.56 3.76
N LYS A 223 -30.89 33.42 2.77
CA LYS A 223 -31.21 33.11 1.37
C LYS A 223 -29.96 32.69 0.61
N LEU A 224 -29.84 31.39 0.34
CA LEU A 224 -28.75 30.81 -0.44
C LEU A 224 -29.01 31.01 -1.94
N ASP A 225 -28.12 31.71 -2.63
CA ASP A 225 -28.20 31.93 -4.07
C ASP A 225 -27.58 30.76 -4.85
N ARG A 226 -26.31 30.46 -4.54
CA ARG A 226 -25.52 29.42 -5.19
C ARG A 226 -24.61 28.72 -4.19
N LEU A 227 -24.27 27.47 -4.47
CA LEU A 227 -23.24 26.72 -3.78
C LEU A 227 -22.25 26.23 -4.84
N GLU A 228 -20.96 26.35 -4.58
CA GLU A 228 -19.91 25.90 -5.51
C GLU A 228 -18.80 25.17 -4.77
N LEU A 229 -18.16 24.24 -5.46
CA LEU A 229 -16.90 23.63 -5.09
C LEU A 229 -15.78 24.48 -5.72
N ALA A 230 -15.10 25.29 -4.93
CA ALA A 230 -13.94 26.06 -5.37
C ALA A 230 -12.68 25.19 -5.23
N VAL A 231 -12.21 24.62 -6.34
CA VAL A 231 -11.03 23.75 -6.39
C VAL A 231 -9.80 24.61 -6.66
N ALA A 232 -8.94 24.72 -5.67
CA ALA A 232 -7.67 25.43 -5.78
C ALA A 232 -6.67 24.63 -6.60
N ASN A 233 -6.59 23.32 -6.35
CA ASN A 233 -5.62 22.45 -7.00
C ASN A 233 -6.18 21.04 -7.20
N SER A 234 -5.81 20.43 -8.32
CA SER A 234 -6.21 19.07 -8.69
C SER A 234 -5.07 18.43 -9.45
N GLU A 235 -4.31 17.54 -8.81
CA GLU A 235 -3.04 17.03 -9.32
C GLU A 235 -3.01 15.50 -9.35
N ALA A 236 -2.34 14.94 -10.36
CA ALA A 236 -2.15 13.50 -10.45
C ALA A 236 -1.16 13.01 -9.39
N TYR A 237 -1.44 11.85 -8.79
CA TYR A 237 -0.48 11.17 -7.93
C TYR A 237 0.34 10.17 -8.75
N ARG A 238 1.60 10.52 -9.03
CA ARG A 238 2.50 9.78 -9.95
C ARG A 238 3.35 8.71 -9.30
N LYS A 239 3.16 8.41 -8.02
CA LYS A 239 3.96 7.36 -7.40
C LYS A 239 3.64 6.00 -8.05
N PRO A 240 4.65 5.19 -8.42
CA PRO A 240 4.45 3.81 -8.81
C PRO A 240 3.78 2.99 -7.70
N MET A 241 3.02 1.98 -8.10
CA MET A 241 2.35 1.05 -7.19
C MET A 241 2.54 -0.35 -7.72
N LEU A 242 3.41 -1.11 -7.07
CA LEU A 242 3.95 -2.34 -7.62
C LEU A 242 3.25 -3.56 -7.03
N ALA A 243 3.05 -4.58 -7.86
CA ALA A 243 2.73 -5.94 -7.45
C ALA A 243 3.65 -6.92 -8.18
N THR A 244 3.95 -8.04 -7.55
CA THR A 244 4.63 -9.14 -8.23
C THR A 244 3.59 -10.11 -8.78
N ILE A 245 3.89 -10.75 -9.91
CA ILE A 245 3.03 -11.76 -10.50
C ILE A 245 3.88 -12.99 -10.75
N SER A 246 3.62 -14.03 -9.98
CA SER A 246 4.28 -15.32 -10.11
C SER A 246 3.91 -15.94 -11.43
N HIS A 247 4.90 -16.50 -12.11
CA HIS A 247 4.65 -17.20 -13.34
C HIS A 247 4.44 -18.68 -13.09
N GLN A 248 3.39 -19.22 -13.70
CA GLN A 248 3.13 -20.66 -13.67
C GLN A 248 3.69 -21.31 -14.95
N GLY A 249 4.50 -22.35 -14.78
CA GLY A 249 5.05 -23.14 -15.90
C GLY A 249 4.09 -24.26 -16.31
N CYS A 250 4.04 -24.60 -17.60
CA CYS A 250 3.20 -25.71 -18.09
C CYS A 250 3.59 -27.10 -17.53
N THR A 251 4.81 -27.26 -16.98
CA THR A 251 5.28 -28.44 -16.24
C THR A 251 5.55 -28.14 -14.76
N GLY A 252 5.14 -26.96 -14.28
CA GLY A 252 5.34 -26.49 -12.92
C GLY A 252 6.63 -25.71 -12.65
N PHE A 253 7.69 -25.85 -13.46
CA PHE A 253 8.92 -25.03 -13.30
C PHE A 253 8.88 -23.76 -14.14
N ARG A 254 8.96 -22.58 -13.50
CA ARG A 254 9.12 -21.29 -14.20
C ARG A 254 9.89 -20.30 -13.32
N PRO A 255 11.24 -20.20 -13.48
CA PRO A 255 12.10 -19.35 -12.65
C PRO A 255 12.05 -17.89 -13.13
N SER A 256 10.85 -17.33 -13.14
CA SER A 256 10.61 -15.96 -13.51
C SER A 256 9.29 -15.46 -12.94
N PHE A 257 9.15 -14.14 -12.89
CA PHE A 257 7.94 -13.46 -12.43
C PHE A 257 7.85 -12.12 -13.15
N SER A 258 6.71 -11.44 -13.06
CA SER A 258 6.60 -10.05 -13.49
C SER A 258 6.51 -9.11 -12.30
N ILE A 259 6.95 -7.88 -12.49
CA ILE A 259 6.58 -6.75 -11.64
C ILE A 259 5.62 -5.90 -12.45
N LYS A 260 4.39 -5.73 -11.98
CA LYS A 260 3.35 -4.93 -12.64
C LYS A 260 3.15 -3.62 -11.87
N ASN A 261 3.01 -2.52 -12.59
CA ASN A 261 2.82 -1.18 -12.02
C ASN A 261 1.39 -0.69 -12.22
N TYR A 262 0.62 -0.71 -11.14
CA TYR A 262 -0.73 -0.15 -11.01
C TYR A 262 -0.72 1.34 -10.64
N GLY A 263 0.45 1.96 -10.49
CA GLY A 263 0.61 3.39 -10.29
C GLY A 263 0.53 4.17 -11.60
N TRP A 264 0.59 5.50 -11.48
CA TRP A 264 0.42 6.43 -12.63
C TRP A 264 1.70 7.12 -13.07
N GLY A 265 2.84 6.81 -12.45
CA GLY A 265 4.15 7.23 -12.92
C GLY A 265 5.07 6.05 -13.16
N ASP A 266 6.15 6.33 -13.89
CA ASP A 266 7.12 5.35 -14.33
C ASP A 266 8.12 4.99 -13.23
N VAL A 267 8.56 3.74 -13.25
CA VAL A 267 9.66 3.24 -12.42
C VAL A 267 10.96 3.50 -13.15
N ARG A 268 11.94 4.09 -12.46
CA ARG A 268 13.26 4.44 -13.00
C ARG A 268 14.38 3.75 -12.23
N ASP A 269 15.36 3.25 -12.97
CA ASP A 269 16.62 2.73 -12.45
C ASP A 269 16.46 1.66 -11.37
N MET A 270 15.43 0.81 -11.47
CA MET A 270 15.13 -0.18 -10.44
C MET A 270 16.28 -1.15 -10.26
N LYS A 271 16.68 -1.34 -9.01
CA LYS A 271 17.56 -2.40 -8.53
C LYS A 271 16.76 -3.27 -7.59
N MET A 272 17.00 -4.56 -7.67
CA MET A 272 16.36 -5.56 -6.85
C MET A 272 17.43 -6.31 -6.08
N THR A 273 17.22 -6.48 -4.79
CA THR A 273 17.96 -7.45 -3.97
C THR A 273 17.00 -8.52 -3.52
N LEU A 274 17.32 -9.79 -3.74
CA LEU A 274 16.46 -10.92 -3.39
C LEU A 274 17.24 -12.01 -2.65
N GLN A 275 16.51 -12.80 -1.89
CA GLN A 275 16.99 -13.93 -1.12
C GLN A 275 15.88 -14.98 -1.04
N PHE A 276 16.24 -16.26 -0.94
CA PHE A 276 15.32 -17.36 -0.69
C PHE A 276 14.83 -17.34 0.77
N ALA A 277 13.53 -17.56 0.92
CA ALA A 277 12.80 -17.53 2.18
C ALA A 277 11.83 -18.71 2.25
N THR A 278 11.30 -18.98 3.45
CA THR A 278 10.17 -19.88 3.68
C THR A 278 8.90 -19.08 3.98
N GLU A 279 7.72 -19.70 3.96
CA GLU A 279 6.46 -19.06 4.39
C GLU A 279 6.49 -18.66 5.86
N LYS A 280 7.20 -19.43 6.69
CA LYS A 280 7.33 -19.16 8.13
C LYS A 280 8.41 -18.13 8.45
N ASP A 281 9.26 -17.84 7.48
CA ASP A 281 10.29 -16.82 7.61
C ASP A 281 9.74 -15.47 7.13
N ASP A 282 9.52 -14.57 8.08
CA ASP A 282 9.34 -13.14 7.78
C ASP A 282 10.61 -12.57 7.09
N ILE A 283 11.75 -13.28 7.17
CA ILE A 283 13.04 -12.84 6.61
C ILE A 283 13.78 -13.97 5.87
N PRO A 284 14.26 -13.71 4.64
CA PRO A 284 15.12 -14.63 3.92
C PRO A 284 16.45 -14.96 4.60
N ARG A 285 16.83 -16.24 4.62
CA ARG A 285 18.08 -16.72 5.25
C ARG A 285 19.20 -17.05 4.26
N SER A 286 18.91 -17.08 2.96
CA SER A 286 19.94 -17.32 1.94
C SER A 286 20.90 -16.14 1.83
N ARG A 287 22.02 -16.31 1.12
CA ARG A 287 22.80 -15.15 0.64
C ARG A 287 21.94 -14.26 -0.27
N ALA A 288 22.26 -12.97 -0.31
CA ALA A 288 21.59 -11.99 -1.15
C ALA A 288 22.11 -11.99 -2.59
N PHE A 289 21.18 -11.82 -3.53
CA PHE A 289 21.43 -11.67 -4.96
C PHE A 289 20.93 -10.30 -5.40
N SER A 290 21.77 -9.51 -6.05
CA SER A 290 21.40 -8.18 -6.53
C SER A 290 21.33 -8.17 -8.06
N ARG A 291 20.31 -7.51 -8.60
CA ARG A 291 20.07 -7.38 -10.04
C ARG A 291 19.63 -5.96 -10.40
N VAL A 292 20.12 -5.46 -11.52
CA VAL A 292 19.56 -4.27 -12.15
C VAL A 292 18.35 -4.71 -12.98
N VAL A 293 17.17 -4.22 -12.62
CA VAL A 293 15.91 -4.50 -13.33
C VAL A 293 15.72 -3.47 -14.44
N GLY A 294 16.03 -2.20 -14.17
CA GLY A 294 15.93 -1.11 -15.14
C GLY A 294 14.66 -0.26 -14.96
N SER A 295 14.26 0.43 -16.01
CA SER A 295 13.12 1.36 -15.99
C SER A 295 11.95 0.79 -16.80
N PHE A 296 10.73 0.98 -16.31
CA PHE A 296 9.51 0.53 -16.96
C PHE A 296 8.30 1.38 -16.54
N ASP A 297 7.30 1.46 -17.42
CA ASP A 297 6.05 2.15 -17.12
C ASP A 297 5.01 1.18 -16.56
N GLU A 298 4.52 0.22 -17.34
CA GLU A 298 3.38 -0.63 -16.95
C GLU A 298 3.74 -1.94 -16.26
N GLY A 299 4.92 -2.48 -16.58
CA GLY A 299 5.42 -3.70 -15.97
C GLY A 299 6.69 -4.20 -16.66
N ILE A 300 7.35 -5.17 -16.04
CA ILE A 300 8.55 -5.81 -16.55
C ILE A 300 8.60 -7.28 -16.14
N ASP A 301 9.15 -8.09 -17.02
CA ASP A 301 9.44 -9.49 -16.79
C ASP A 301 10.83 -9.69 -16.20
N VAL A 302 10.93 -10.43 -15.10
CA VAL A 302 12.17 -10.71 -14.38
C VAL A 302 12.48 -12.20 -14.46
N ALA A 303 13.44 -12.57 -15.31
CA ALA A 303 13.99 -13.91 -15.38
C ALA A 303 15.08 -14.09 -14.33
N ILE A 304 15.01 -15.15 -13.53
CA ILE A 304 15.99 -15.42 -12.45
C ILE A 304 16.60 -16.82 -12.56
N LYS A 305 16.48 -17.47 -13.71
CA LYS A 305 17.05 -18.81 -13.96
C LYS A 305 18.56 -18.88 -13.62
N ASP A 306 19.29 -17.82 -13.93
CA ASP A 306 20.72 -17.69 -13.63
C ASP A 306 21.02 -17.83 -12.12
N ILE A 307 20.16 -17.28 -11.26
CA ILE A 307 20.27 -17.41 -9.80
C ILE A 307 20.07 -18.86 -9.38
N PHE A 308 19.08 -19.55 -9.98
CA PHE A 308 18.82 -20.97 -9.73
C PHE A 308 19.99 -21.86 -10.17
N ASP A 309 20.59 -21.60 -11.34
CA ASP A 309 21.77 -22.31 -11.80
C ASP A 309 22.97 -22.09 -10.85
N GLU A 310 23.14 -20.87 -10.33
CA GLU A 310 24.23 -20.50 -9.41
C GLU A 310 24.14 -21.21 -8.05
N VAL A 311 22.93 -21.46 -7.55
CA VAL A 311 22.68 -22.22 -6.30
C VAL A 311 22.56 -23.73 -6.52
N GLY A 312 22.94 -24.20 -7.70
CA GLY A 312 23.06 -25.63 -8.00
C GLY A 312 21.73 -26.34 -8.27
N VAL A 313 20.65 -25.60 -8.59
CA VAL A 313 19.39 -26.22 -9.00
C VAL A 313 19.53 -26.81 -10.40
N GLU A 314 19.03 -28.03 -10.59
CA GLU A 314 19.01 -28.69 -11.89
C GLU A 314 17.89 -28.15 -12.80
N THR A 315 17.99 -26.89 -13.21
CA THR A 315 16.95 -26.18 -13.98
C THR A 315 16.57 -26.87 -15.29
N GLY A 316 17.53 -27.55 -15.93
CA GLY A 316 17.30 -28.32 -17.15
C GLY A 316 16.45 -29.59 -16.95
N ARG A 317 16.50 -30.19 -15.75
CA ARG A 317 15.64 -31.31 -15.35
C ARG A 317 14.25 -30.78 -15.00
N LEU A 318 14.15 -29.79 -14.12
CA LEU A 318 12.88 -29.20 -13.70
C LEU A 318 12.05 -28.67 -14.88
N ALA A 319 12.70 -28.09 -15.91
CA ALA A 319 12.03 -27.64 -17.12
C ALA A 319 11.36 -28.76 -17.94
N LYS A 320 11.70 -30.03 -17.70
CA LYS A 320 11.21 -31.21 -18.46
C LYS A 320 10.50 -32.24 -17.59
N ALA A 321 10.75 -32.22 -16.29
CA ALA A 321 10.22 -33.19 -15.34
C ALA A 321 8.69 -33.09 -15.26
N ARG A 322 8.05 -34.24 -15.05
CA ARG A 322 6.61 -34.34 -14.79
C ARG A 322 6.40 -35.30 -13.64
N TYR A 323 5.60 -34.87 -12.67
CA TYR A 323 5.34 -35.62 -11.46
C TYR A 323 3.85 -35.93 -11.42
N THR A 324 3.50 -37.20 -11.58
CA THR A 324 2.11 -37.67 -11.53
C THR A 324 1.86 -38.47 -10.26
N CYS A 325 0.66 -38.35 -9.73
CA CYS A 325 0.25 -38.99 -8.49
C CYS A 325 -1.09 -39.73 -8.71
N PRO A 326 -1.25 -40.95 -8.19
CA PRO A 326 -2.42 -41.78 -8.48
C PRO A 326 -3.73 -41.24 -7.88
N SER A 327 -3.66 -40.48 -6.78
CA SER A 327 -4.81 -39.84 -6.14
C SER A 327 -4.35 -38.71 -5.20
N ARG A 328 -5.30 -37.88 -4.74
CA ARG A 328 -5.03 -36.78 -3.79
C ARG A 328 -4.48 -37.30 -2.46
N GLU A 329 -4.91 -38.47 -2.01
CA GLU A 329 -4.45 -39.10 -0.77
C GLU A 329 -2.98 -39.56 -0.83
N ALA A 330 -2.42 -39.70 -2.03
CA ALA A 330 -1.04 -40.11 -2.25
C ALA A 330 -0.04 -38.95 -2.36
N VAL A 331 -0.51 -37.70 -2.30
CA VAL A 331 0.30 -36.49 -2.57
C VAL A 331 1.53 -36.39 -1.67
N ASP A 332 1.46 -36.78 -0.40
CA ASP A 332 2.63 -36.75 0.50
C ASP A 332 3.77 -37.69 0.06
N VAL A 333 3.41 -38.86 -0.47
CA VAL A 333 4.37 -39.84 -1.00
C VAL A 333 4.96 -39.34 -2.31
N CYS A 334 4.13 -38.80 -3.20
CA CYS A 334 4.56 -38.21 -4.46
C CYS A 334 5.46 -37.00 -4.25
N ARG A 335 5.13 -36.12 -3.29
CA ARG A 335 5.96 -34.98 -2.89
C ARG A 335 7.34 -35.44 -2.46
N SER A 336 7.43 -36.48 -1.63
CA SER A 336 8.71 -37.05 -1.20
C SER A 336 9.55 -37.54 -2.39
N GLN A 337 8.92 -38.04 -3.46
CA GLN A 337 9.63 -38.41 -4.69
C GLN A 337 10.16 -37.19 -5.45
N VAL A 338 9.39 -36.09 -5.53
CA VAL A 338 9.84 -34.83 -6.12
C VAL A 338 11.09 -34.31 -5.41
N PHE A 339 11.05 -34.22 -4.07
CA PHE A 339 12.16 -33.69 -3.27
C PHE A 339 13.44 -34.54 -3.41
N ASN A 340 13.32 -35.83 -3.69
CA ASN A 340 14.47 -36.72 -3.89
C ASN A 340 15.04 -36.68 -5.33
N ASP A 341 14.24 -36.35 -6.34
CA ASP A 341 14.60 -36.44 -7.77
C ASP A 341 14.89 -35.07 -8.42
N ALA A 342 14.24 -34.01 -7.94
CA ALA A 342 14.20 -32.70 -8.58
C ALA A 342 15.54 -31.96 -8.63
N GLY A 343 16.48 -32.29 -7.72
CA GLY A 343 17.80 -31.65 -7.67
C GLY A 343 17.72 -30.16 -7.32
N PHE A 344 17.19 -29.83 -6.14
CA PHE A 344 17.00 -28.45 -5.68
C PHE A 344 18.28 -27.74 -5.21
N GLY A 345 19.44 -28.40 -5.23
CA GLY A 345 20.71 -27.78 -4.84
C GLY A 345 20.65 -27.14 -3.44
N ASP A 346 21.24 -25.95 -3.31
CA ASP A 346 21.34 -25.22 -2.04
C ASP A 346 20.00 -24.64 -1.58
N ILE A 347 18.96 -24.67 -2.42
CA ILE A 347 17.64 -24.12 -2.05
C ILE A 347 16.69 -25.14 -1.47
N ALA A 348 17.09 -26.41 -1.31
CA ALA A 348 16.20 -27.49 -0.86
C ALA A 348 15.44 -27.16 0.44
N ASP A 349 16.06 -26.44 1.37
CA ASP A 349 15.45 -26.02 2.64
C ASP A 349 14.42 -24.87 2.49
N TYR A 350 14.38 -24.22 1.32
CA TYR A 350 13.46 -23.13 0.97
C TYR A 350 12.38 -23.55 -0.03
N VAL A 351 12.28 -24.86 -0.32
CA VAL A 351 11.27 -25.43 -1.19
C VAL A 351 10.10 -25.91 -0.35
N GLU A 352 8.92 -25.43 -0.69
CA GLU A 352 7.68 -25.66 0.06
C GLU A 352 6.54 -26.06 -0.89
N GLY A 353 5.39 -26.38 -0.29
CA GLY A 353 4.17 -26.71 -1.00
C GLY A 353 3.77 -28.18 -0.95
N ASN A 354 2.55 -28.44 -1.45
CA ASN A 354 1.95 -29.77 -1.44
C ASN A 354 1.91 -30.33 -2.87
N ASP A 355 0.86 -29.99 -3.61
CA ASP A 355 0.65 -30.33 -5.01
C ASP A 355 1.33 -29.32 -5.94
N GLN A 356 1.36 -28.05 -5.56
CA GLN A 356 2.22 -27.04 -6.17
C GLN A 356 3.48 -26.92 -5.32
N ILE A 357 4.64 -27.19 -5.93
CA ILE A 357 5.95 -27.06 -5.29
C ILE A 357 6.55 -25.73 -5.74
N TYR A 358 6.92 -24.88 -4.78
CA TYR A 358 7.45 -23.54 -5.03
C TYR A 358 8.60 -23.22 -4.08
N THR A 359 9.30 -22.14 -4.37
CA THR A 359 10.19 -21.49 -3.40
C THR A 359 9.79 -20.03 -3.26
N ASN A 360 9.92 -19.49 -2.05
CA ASN A 360 9.62 -18.10 -1.78
C ASN A 360 10.88 -17.25 -1.92
N LEU A 361 10.74 -16.10 -2.56
CA LEU A 361 11.75 -15.05 -2.58
C LEU A 361 11.22 -13.85 -1.79
N ALA A 362 12.09 -13.23 -1.00
CA ALA A 362 11.83 -11.90 -0.47
C ALA A 362 13.03 -10.99 -0.65
N GLY A 363 12.79 -9.68 -0.65
CA GLY A 363 13.81 -8.73 -1.02
C GLY A 363 13.38 -7.27 -0.93
N THR A 364 14.20 -6.40 -1.52
CA THR A 364 13.93 -4.97 -1.68
C THR A 364 13.95 -4.59 -3.15
N LEU A 365 13.06 -3.65 -3.52
CA LEU A 365 13.06 -2.94 -4.78
C LEU A 365 13.44 -1.49 -4.50
N ASP A 366 14.62 -1.10 -4.94
CA ASP A 366 15.14 0.26 -4.84
C ASP A 366 14.99 0.95 -6.20
N TYR A 367 14.20 2.01 -6.29
CA TYR A 367 13.86 2.65 -7.54
C TYR A 367 13.62 4.15 -7.39
N LYS A 368 13.55 4.85 -8.51
CA LYS A 368 13.21 6.27 -8.58
C LYS A 368 11.91 6.47 -9.34
N TRP A 369 11.24 7.58 -9.06
CA TRP A 369 10.08 8.04 -9.82
C TRP A 369 10.03 9.56 -9.81
N ALA A 370 9.21 10.16 -10.66
CA ALA A 370 9.03 11.62 -10.68
C ALA A 370 7.56 12.03 -10.71
N ASP A 371 7.27 13.19 -10.15
CA ASP A 371 5.96 13.82 -10.26
C ASP A 371 5.84 14.71 -11.51
N ASP A 372 4.66 15.30 -11.72
CA ASP A 372 4.38 16.19 -12.85
C ASP A 372 5.20 17.50 -12.80
N SER A 373 5.83 17.83 -11.67
CA SER A 373 6.76 18.96 -11.54
C SER A 373 8.20 18.61 -11.96
N GLY A 374 8.48 17.33 -12.20
CA GLY A 374 9.81 16.81 -12.51
C GLY A 374 10.67 16.57 -11.26
N THR A 375 10.09 16.69 -10.05
CA THR A 375 10.80 16.34 -8.82
C THR A 375 10.98 14.84 -8.76
N VAL A 376 12.21 14.38 -8.52
CA VAL A 376 12.57 12.96 -8.46
C VAL A 376 12.60 12.51 -7.01
N TYR A 377 11.99 11.36 -6.75
CA TYR A 377 11.91 10.73 -5.45
C TYR A 377 12.60 9.36 -5.51
N ASP A 378 13.38 9.04 -4.47
CA ASP A 378 13.89 7.70 -4.22
C ASP A 378 12.87 6.90 -3.40
N ALA A 379 12.67 5.63 -3.75
CA ALA A 379 11.81 4.70 -3.06
C ALA A 379 12.55 3.37 -2.82
N SER A 380 12.26 2.75 -1.68
CA SER A 380 12.78 1.44 -1.30
C SER A 380 11.65 0.68 -0.62
N GLU A 381 11.14 -0.34 -1.30
CA GLU A 381 9.98 -1.13 -0.87
C GLU A 381 10.36 -2.61 -0.76
N THR A 382 9.82 -3.30 0.24
CA THR A 382 10.05 -4.74 0.37
C THR A 382 9.10 -5.50 -0.53
N PHE A 383 9.52 -6.66 -1.03
CA PHE A 383 8.65 -7.51 -1.84
C PHE A 383 8.78 -8.99 -1.47
N ARG A 384 7.73 -9.76 -1.77
CA ARG A 384 7.70 -11.23 -1.76
C ARG A 384 7.11 -11.77 -3.04
N VAL A 385 7.67 -12.86 -3.55
CA VAL A 385 7.15 -13.57 -4.71
C VAL A 385 7.45 -15.06 -4.59
N ASP A 386 6.49 -15.90 -4.95
CA ASP A 386 6.68 -17.34 -5.07
C ASP A 386 7.12 -17.70 -6.50
N ILE A 387 8.01 -18.66 -6.60
CA ILE A 387 8.53 -19.16 -7.87
C ILE A 387 8.12 -20.62 -8.00
N ALA A 388 7.31 -20.93 -9.00
CA ALA A 388 6.86 -22.27 -9.28
C ALA A 388 8.04 -23.17 -9.68
N LEU A 389 8.20 -24.29 -8.97
CA LEU A 389 9.28 -25.26 -9.17
C LEU A 389 8.83 -26.56 -9.81
N ALA A 390 7.68 -27.08 -9.40
CA ALA A 390 7.07 -28.28 -9.95
C ALA A 390 5.58 -28.33 -9.60
N VAL A 391 4.81 -29.12 -10.33
CA VAL A 391 3.41 -29.43 -10.00
C VAL A 391 3.25 -30.95 -10.00
N ILE A 392 2.53 -31.46 -9.00
CA ILE A 392 2.16 -32.86 -8.85
C ILE A 392 0.74 -33.03 -9.43
N GLU A 393 0.64 -33.70 -10.58
CA GLU A 393 -0.62 -33.92 -11.29
C GLU A 393 -1.40 -35.10 -10.68
N TYR A 394 -2.68 -34.92 -10.32
CA TYR A 394 -3.61 -35.98 -9.95
C TYR A 394 -5.04 -35.66 -10.43
N PRO A 395 -5.93 -36.66 -10.61
CA PRO A 395 -7.30 -36.41 -11.02
C PRO A 395 -8.09 -35.62 -9.97
N ILE A 396 -8.71 -34.51 -10.39
CA ILE A 396 -9.49 -33.60 -9.53
C ILE A 396 -10.99 -33.73 -9.85
N GLU A 397 -11.83 -33.79 -8.82
CA GLU A 397 -13.25 -33.48 -8.92
C GLU A 397 -13.44 -31.99 -8.60
N ALA A 398 -14.12 -31.26 -9.49
CA ALA A 398 -14.32 -29.82 -9.34
C ALA A 398 -15.42 -29.50 -8.33
N GLU A 399 -15.16 -28.60 -7.39
CA GLU A 399 -16.21 -27.92 -6.62
C GLU A 399 -16.33 -26.47 -7.08
N CYS A 400 -17.52 -26.10 -7.53
CA CYS A 400 -17.86 -24.76 -7.98
C CYS A 400 -18.57 -24.01 -6.84
N GLY A 401 -18.00 -22.89 -6.40
CA GLY A 401 -18.68 -21.93 -5.52
C GLY A 401 -19.35 -20.83 -6.33
N ASP A 402 -20.63 -20.59 -6.06
CA ASP A 402 -21.41 -19.48 -6.65
C ASP A 402 -21.21 -18.17 -5.87
N LEU A 403 -21.01 -17.07 -6.59
CA LEU A 403 -21.08 -15.71 -6.05
C LEU A 403 -22.46 -15.11 -6.31
N ALA A 404 -23.08 -14.58 -5.25
CA ALA A 404 -24.35 -13.88 -5.34
C ALA A 404 -24.13 -12.40 -5.72
N PRO A 405 -24.96 -11.81 -6.62
CA PRO A 405 -24.91 -10.39 -6.90
C PRO A 405 -25.61 -9.58 -5.80
N MET A 406 -25.02 -8.44 -5.42
CA MET A 406 -25.68 -7.41 -4.62
C MET A 406 -26.13 -6.25 -5.53
N ALA A 407 -27.32 -5.70 -5.25
CA ALA A 407 -27.85 -4.51 -5.90
C ALA A 407 -27.88 -3.33 -4.91
N PRO A 408 -27.42 -2.13 -5.28
CA PRO A 408 -27.66 -0.95 -4.47
C PRO A 408 -28.98 -0.26 -4.86
N GLU A 409 -29.82 0.05 -3.86
CA GLU A 409 -30.86 1.07 -3.97
C GLU A 409 -30.24 2.45 -4.15
N ALA A 410 -30.64 3.17 -5.20
CA ALA A 410 -30.07 4.46 -5.56
C ALA A 410 -30.52 5.59 -4.62
N LEU A 411 -29.63 6.02 -3.72
CA LEU A 411 -29.67 7.35 -3.13
C LEU A 411 -29.35 8.39 -4.23
N ARG A 412 -30.10 9.49 -4.30
CA ARG A 412 -29.89 10.55 -5.31
C ARG A 412 -28.72 11.44 -4.93
N TYR A 413 -27.51 11.09 -5.37
CA TYR A 413 -26.33 11.94 -5.28
C TYR A 413 -26.27 12.95 -6.42
N GLN A 414 -25.47 13.99 -6.21
CA GLN A 414 -24.92 14.79 -7.30
C GLN A 414 -23.56 14.22 -7.68
N GLU A 415 -23.40 13.81 -8.93
CA GLU A 415 -22.09 13.42 -9.49
C GLU A 415 -21.24 14.68 -9.70
N VAL A 416 -20.00 14.62 -9.24
CA VAL A 416 -19.03 15.72 -9.30
C VAL A 416 -17.69 15.13 -9.73
N HIS A 417 -17.40 15.28 -11.02
CA HIS A 417 -16.12 14.92 -11.61
C HIS A 417 -15.10 16.02 -11.33
N LEU A 418 -13.92 15.65 -10.86
CA LEU A 418 -12.81 16.55 -10.55
C LEU A 418 -11.75 16.47 -11.65
N PRO A 419 -11.66 17.47 -12.56
CA PRO A 419 -10.63 17.50 -13.59
C PRO A 419 -9.22 17.49 -13.01
N VAL A 420 -8.45 16.45 -13.30
CA VAL A 420 -7.05 16.31 -12.88
C VAL A 420 -6.14 17.17 -13.76
N GLY A 421 -5.10 17.75 -13.16
CA GLY A 421 -4.15 18.65 -13.83
C GLY A 421 -4.65 20.08 -14.00
N LYS A 422 -5.75 20.45 -13.34
CA LYS A 422 -6.31 21.81 -13.37
C LYS A 422 -6.15 22.51 -12.02
N LYS A 423 -6.07 23.84 -12.08
CA LYS A 423 -5.99 24.73 -10.91
C LYS A 423 -7.04 25.81 -11.02
N ASP A 424 -7.43 26.37 -9.88
CA ASP A 424 -8.31 27.53 -9.77
C ASP A 424 -9.60 27.44 -10.60
N TYR A 425 -10.36 26.36 -10.42
CA TYR A 425 -11.64 26.14 -11.10
C TYR A 425 -12.79 25.94 -10.11
N SER A 426 -14.02 26.14 -10.59
CA SER A 426 -15.23 25.99 -9.78
C SER A 426 -16.19 24.97 -10.40
N ILE A 427 -16.81 24.14 -9.57
CA ILE A 427 -17.91 23.26 -9.96
C ILE A 427 -19.17 23.71 -9.23
N ASP A 428 -20.23 24.01 -9.97
CA ASP A 428 -21.51 24.40 -9.38
C ASP A 428 -22.16 23.20 -8.66
N ILE A 429 -22.64 23.45 -7.44
CA ILE A 429 -23.45 22.51 -6.64
C ILE A 429 -24.90 23.02 -6.64
N PRO A 430 -25.74 22.60 -7.62
CA PRO A 430 -27.17 22.87 -7.70
C PRO A 430 -27.91 22.84 -6.37
N VAL A 431 -28.34 24.02 -5.91
CA VAL A 431 -29.20 24.17 -4.75
C VAL A 431 -30.61 23.68 -5.09
N ARG A 432 -30.97 22.51 -4.57
CA ARG A 432 -32.31 21.91 -4.75
C ARG A 432 -33.27 22.35 -3.64
N GLY A 433 -34.53 22.60 -3.99
CA GLY A 433 -35.59 22.93 -3.02
C GLY A 433 -35.63 24.40 -2.61
N ASN A 434 -36.06 24.67 -1.37
CA ASN A 434 -36.24 26.04 -0.87
C ASN A 434 -34.87 26.70 -0.58
N ARG A 435 -34.60 27.83 -1.24
CA ARG A 435 -33.38 28.63 -1.07
C ARG A 435 -33.35 29.45 0.23
N SER A 436 -34.48 29.59 0.93
CA SER A 436 -34.52 30.17 2.28
C SER A 436 -34.28 29.08 3.32
N ILE A 437 -33.06 28.99 3.79
CA ILE A 437 -32.55 27.87 4.60
C ILE A 437 -32.18 28.32 6.00
N SER A 438 -32.47 27.49 7.00
CA SER A 438 -31.78 27.50 8.29
C SER A 438 -30.81 26.32 8.41
N SER A 439 -31.04 25.27 7.61
CA SER A 439 -30.20 24.12 7.38
C SER A 439 -30.40 23.63 5.94
N TYR A 440 -29.32 23.24 5.27
CA TYR A 440 -29.30 22.67 3.94
C TYR A 440 -28.22 21.60 3.86
N ILE A 441 -28.51 20.50 3.18
CA ILE A 441 -27.58 19.40 2.99
C ILE A 441 -27.51 19.09 1.50
N ALA A 442 -26.30 19.12 0.95
CA ALA A 442 -25.97 18.57 -0.35
C ALA A 442 -25.15 17.30 -0.18
N ARG A 443 -25.42 16.28 -1.00
CA ARG A 443 -24.66 15.02 -1.03
C ARG A 443 -24.03 14.84 -2.39
N MET A 444 -22.72 14.61 -2.41
CA MET A 444 -21.94 14.52 -3.63
C MET A 444 -21.28 13.14 -3.73
N LYS A 445 -21.26 12.59 -4.94
CA LYS A 445 -20.41 11.47 -5.36
C LYS A 445 -19.22 12.11 -6.07
N LEU A 446 -18.04 12.10 -5.43
CA LEU A 446 -16.82 12.67 -6.00
C LEU A 446 -15.98 11.59 -6.67
N ASP A 447 -15.51 11.86 -7.89
CA ASP A 447 -14.58 11.05 -8.65
C ASP A 447 -13.63 11.94 -9.48
N ALA A 448 -12.50 11.38 -9.93
CA ALA A 448 -11.51 12.11 -10.70
C ALA A 448 -11.68 11.91 -12.21
N GLU A 449 -11.45 12.96 -13.01
CA GLU A 449 -11.49 12.89 -14.47
C GLU A 449 -10.17 13.40 -15.10
N PRO A 450 -9.43 12.58 -15.86
CA PRO A 450 -9.66 11.15 -16.09
C PRO A 450 -9.56 10.33 -14.80
N ALA A 451 -10.13 9.13 -14.80
CA ALA A 451 -10.10 8.22 -13.66
C ALA A 451 -8.66 7.83 -13.29
N MET A 452 -8.11 8.50 -12.29
CA MET A 452 -6.75 8.27 -11.81
C MET A 452 -6.55 8.72 -10.37
N SER A 453 -5.53 8.15 -9.71
CA SER A 453 -5.18 8.57 -8.36
C SER A 453 -4.69 10.00 -8.36
N SER A 454 -5.21 10.80 -7.43
CA SER A 454 -5.08 12.25 -7.49
C SER A 454 -5.28 12.92 -6.13
N PHE A 455 -4.73 14.13 -6.02
CA PHE A 455 -4.92 15.03 -4.90
C PHE A 455 -5.78 16.21 -5.32
N HIS A 456 -6.85 16.46 -4.57
CA HIS A 456 -7.74 17.59 -4.80
C HIS A 456 -7.82 18.47 -3.56
N GLN A 457 -7.49 19.75 -3.73
CA GLN A 457 -7.63 20.77 -2.72
C GLN A 457 -8.79 21.68 -3.09
N PHE A 458 -9.87 21.65 -2.30
CA PHE A 458 -11.06 22.45 -2.57
C PHE A 458 -11.68 23.08 -1.33
N SER A 459 -12.59 24.03 -1.51
CA SER A 459 -13.46 24.52 -0.44
C SER A 459 -14.87 24.66 -0.99
N VAL A 460 -15.87 24.45 -0.16
CA VAL A 460 -17.26 24.76 -0.52
C VAL A 460 -17.49 26.25 -0.27
N ALA A 461 -17.97 26.98 -1.27
CA ALA A 461 -18.36 28.38 -1.15
C ALA A 461 -19.89 28.53 -1.31
N ALA A 462 -20.54 29.00 -0.25
CA ALA A 462 -21.95 29.37 -0.25
C ALA A 462 -22.09 30.87 -0.53
N HIS A 463 -22.77 31.21 -1.61
CA HIS A 463 -23.09 32.59 -1.99
C HIS A 463 -24.52 32.90 -1.57
N PHE A 464 -24.71 33.99 -0.84
CA PHE A 464 -26.02 34.43 -0.37
C PHE A 464 -26.57 35.56 -1.25
N THR A 465 -27.89 35.74 -1.26
CA THR A 465 -28.53 36.75 -2.12
C THR A 465 -28.20 38.20 -1.72
N ASP A 466 -27.65 38.42 -0.52
CA ASP A 466 -27.15 39.71 -0.07
C ASP A 466 -25.72 40.02 -0.59
N GLY A 467 -25.16 39.13 -1.40
CA GLY A 467 -23.81 39.22 -1.97
C GLY A 467 -22.70 38.71 -1.05
N SER A 468 -23.02 38.30 0.19
CA SER A 468 -22.05 37.73 1.11
C SER A 468 -21.68 36.29 0.70
N ILE A 469 -20.44 35.88 0.99
CA ILE A 469 -19.91 34.54 0.67
C ILE A 469 -19.33 33.91 1.92
N ARG A 470 -19.69 32.66 2.19
CA ARG A 470 -19.10 31.85 3.25
C ARG A 470 -18.33 30.69 2.62
N LYS A 471 -17.08 30.46 3.04
CA LYS A 471 -16.31 29.28 2.64
C LYS A 471 -16.17 28.27 3.78
N SER A 472 -16.11 26.99 3.44
CA SER A 472 -15.70 25.91 4.36
C SER A 472 -14.20 25.99 4.66
N LYS A 473 -13.73 25.14 5.58
CA LYS A 473 -12.30 24.79 5.64
C LYS A 473 -11.87 24.20 4.29
N PRO A 474 -10.62 24.46 3.84
CA PRO A 474 -10.01 23.69 2.77
C PRO A 474 -10.08 22.19 3.04
N VAL A 475 -10.49 21.44 2.03
CA VAL A 475 -10.58 19.99 2.02
C VAL A 475 -9.48 19.46 1.12
N ASN A 476 -8.63 18.59 1.67
CA ASN A 476 -7.61 17.85 0.94
C ASN A 476 -8.14 16.42 0.76
N LEU A 477 -8.59 16.10 -0.45
CA LEU A 477 -9.02 14.77 -0.83
C LEU A 477 -7.87 14.03 -1.52
N TYR A 478 -7.49 12.89 -0.97
CA TYR A 478 -6.72 11.88 -1.68
C TYR A 478 -7.68 10.88 -2.30
N TYR A 479 -7.83 10.93 -3.62
CA TYR A 479 -8.65 9.99 -4.38
C TYR A 479 -7.78 8.86 -4.91
N VAL A 480 -8.19 7.61 -4.68
CA VAL A 480 -7.43 6.43 -5.10
C VAL A 480 -8.15 5.71 -6.23
N GLN A 481 -7.44 5.61 -7.34
CA GLN A 481 -7.80 4.87 -8.53
C GLN A 481 -6.52 4.26 -9.12
N PRO A 482 -6.25 2.96 -8.92
CA PRO A 482 -5.12 2.30 -9.57
C PRO A 482 -5.30 2.26 -11.09
N ARG A 483 -4.18 2.29 -11.81
CA ARG A 483 -4.16 2.08 -13.25
C ARG A 483 -4.40 0.60 -13.54
N LEU A 484 -5.37 0.30 -14.41
CA LEU A 484 -5.48 -1.02 -15.04
C LEU A 484 -4.36 -1.18 -16.05
N SER A 485 -3.21 -1.70 -15.58
CA SER A 485 -2.04 -1.94 -16.42
C SER A 485 -2.37 -2.98 -17.50
N LYS A 486 -2.03 -2.63 -18.75
CA LYS A 486 -2.19 -3.47 -19.94
C LYS A 486 -0.99 -4.38 -20.17
N PHE A 487 0.04 -4.27 -19.32
CA PHE A 487 1.17 -5.17 -19.33
C PHE A 487 0.70 -6.62 -19.24
N GLN A 488 1.10 -7.40 -20.24
CA GLN A 488 0.96 -8.85 -20.25
C GLN A 488 2.36 -9.46 -20.18
N PRO A 489 2.60 -10.46 -19.33
CA PRO A 489 3.87 -11.16 -19.29
C PRO A 489 4.25 -11.68 -20.69
N GLY A 490 5.41 -11.28 -21.19
CA GLY A 490 5.91 -11.61 -22.53
C GLY A 490 6.79 -12.86 -22.55
N MET A 491 7.25 -13.35 -21.39
CA MET A 491 7.99 -14.60 -21.29
C MET A 491 7.09 -15.81 -21.50
N GLU A 492 7.02 -16.32 -22.73
CA GLU A 492 6.28 -17.54 -23.05
C GLU A 492 6.86 -18.78 -22.32
N PRO A 493 6.01 -19.68 -21.80
CA PRO A 493 6.48 -20.96 -21.30
C PRO A 493 7.08 -21.80 -22.45
N PRO A 494 8.08 -22.65 -22.18
CA PRO A 494 8.52 -23.62 -23.18
C PRO A 494 7.33 -24.51 -23.58
N VAL A 495 7.09 -24.60 -24.89
CA VAL A 495 6.01 -25.33 -25.60
C VAL A 495 5.12 -26.19 -24.70
N CYS A 496 3.87 -25.75 -24.50
CA CYS A 496 2.86 -26.49 -23.77
C CYS A 496 2.26 -27.58 -24.66
N THR A 497 2.87 -28.77 -24.69
CA THR A 497 2.26 -29.96 -25.32
C THR A 497 1.36 -30.68 -24.33
N LEU A 498 0.29 -30.02 -23.89
CA LEU A 498 -0.82 -30.65 -23.19
C LEU A 498 -2.11 -30.20 -23.84
N SER A 499 -2.87 -31.15 -24.38
CA SER A 499 -4.27 -30.97 -24.73
C SER A 499 -5.03 -30.47 -23.51
N SER A 500 -5.78 -29.39 -23.65
CA SER A 500 -6.79 -29.01 -22.66
C SER A 500 -7.65 -30.24 -22.35
N VAL A 501 -7.55 -30.75 -21.13
CA VAL A 501 -8.64 -31.56 -20.60
C VAL A 501 -9.82 -30.59 -20.53
N GLY A 502 -10.88 -30.90 -21.27
CA GLY A 502 -12.00 -29.99 -21.54
C GLY A 502 -12.42 -29.20 -20.30
N GLY A 503 -12.37 -27.88 -20.43
CA GLY A 503 -12.86 -26.97 -19.41
C GLY A 503 -14.38 -27.06 -19.29
N CYS A 504 -14.86 -26.70 -18.10
CA CYS A 504 -16.11 -25.97 -17.97
C CYS A 504 -15.95 -24.58 -18.60
#